data_AF-A0A914VMR8-F1
#
_entry.id   AF-A0A914VMR8-F1
#
_cell.length_a   1.000
_cell.length_b   1.000
_cell.length_c   1.000
_cell.angle_alpha   90.00
_cell.angle_beta   90.00
_cell.angle_gamma   90.00
#
_symmetry.space_group_name_H-M   'P 1'
#
loop_
_entity.id
_entity.type
_entity.pdbx_description
1 polymer ?
#
loop_
_entity_poly.entity_id
_entity_poly.type
_entity_poly.pdbx_seq_one_letter_code
_entity_poly.pdbx_strand_id
1 'polypeptide(L)'
;MTSKSYIPFVYTTLGVVLLLCHPMNAMLDPEFANISLRIAISVWPPLAFNCSAFPTLVPTRECPFPGFDAENLGIILAHMGITNYSFYVFDKRVTTSGAYVDGTWTNIMGMIMNETVDTICGGYQRTETRSRDFDFAYPMLQIKPVFVVKKRVAGFVEAVMAVFSGFDGQVWLMICSVFAVQVVCIMFIDYVQLGDNHRKLGKWAPGKMVFNMYRLFIMQCDDELKHPTYTGNMLIVIFGIVDILLVSLYQGLLLTQLLYPIEVRPFKDADEMMQRIADKEYSLITYYPGHWYFQELQTSKGEHFVKMRVALRNNPAVIIANQSLVLDMVAAGKYILPIDTDGEVLYYAKHQYCDLTFIEDGN
;
A
#
# COMPACT_ATOMS: atom_id res chain seq x y z
N MET A 1 11.76 -21.72 9.68
CA MET A 1 10.95 -22.11 8.51
C MET A 1 9.53 -21.60 8.72
N THR A 2 9.29 -20.34 8.38
CA THR A 2 7.95 -19.76 8.32
C THR A 2 7.69 -19.49 6.84
N SER A 3 6.78 -20.28 6.27
CA SER A 3 6.26 -20.07 4.92
C SER A 3 5.58 -18.71 4.89
N LYS A 4 6.28 -17.68 4.43
CA LYS A 4 5.63 -16.44 3.99
C LYS A 4 4.78 -16.84 2.79
N SER A 5 3.47 -16.88 2.98
CA SER A 5 2.50 -17.03 1.90
C SER A 5 2.62 -15.80 1.01
N TYR A 6 3.41 -15.91 -0.05
CA TYR A 6 3.49 -14.90 -1.08
C TYR A 6 2.20 -14.96 -1.89
N ILE A 7 1.46 -13.87 -1.85
CA ILE A 7 0.25 -13.67 -2.66
C ILE A 7 0.67 -13.76 -4.14
N PRO A 8 0.08 -14.65 -4.96
CA PRO A 8 0.25 -14.56 -6.41
C PRO A 8 -0.45 -13.28 -6.88
N PHE A 9 0.36 -12.26 -7.19
CA PHE A 9 -0.12 -10.95 -7.60
C PHE A 9 -0.90 -11.03 -8.91
N VAL A 10 -2.19 -10.67 -8.85
CA VAL A 10 -2.95 -10.30 -10.04
C VAL A 10 -2.59 -8.84 -10.35
N TYR A 11 -1.56 -8.64 -11.16
CA TYR A 11 -1.28 -7.33 -11.71
C TYR A 11 -2.34 -7.02 -12.78
N THR A 12 -3.27 -6.12 -12.49
CA THR A 12 -4.13 -5.53 -13.52
C THR A 12 -3.34 -4.44 -14.22
N THR A 13 -2.77 -4.81 -15.35
CA THR A 13 -2.11 -3.84 -16.21
C THR A 13 -3.16 -3.03 -16.98
N LEU A 14 -3.07 -1.70 -16.92
CA LEU A 14 -3.77 -0.83 -17.85
C LEU A 14 -3.07 -0.95 -19.21
N GLY A 15 -3.76 -1.57 -20.16
CA GLY A 15 -3.45 -1.33 -21.55
C GLY A 15 -4.05 0.01 -21.95
N VAL A 16 -3.30 0.83 -22.67
CA VAL A 16 -3.95 1.58 -23.74
C VAL A 16 -4.53 0.49 -24.62
N VAL A 17 -5.85 0.43 -24.67
CA VAL A 17 -6.50 -0.49 -25.58
C VAL A 17 -6.17 0.02 -26.99
N LEU A 18 -5.28 -0.66 -27.68
CA LEU A 18 -5.43 -0.79 -29.13
C LEU A 18 -5.98 -2.18 -29.33
N LEU A 19 -7.30 -2.27 -29.21
CA LEU A 19 -8.05 -3.42 -29.68
C LEU A 19 -7.99 -3.36 -31.20
N LEU A 20 -7.04 -4.07 -31.79
CA LEU A 20 -7.07 -4.32 -33.23
C LEU A 20 -7.52 -5.76 -33.38
N CYS A 21 -8.66 -5.99 -34.05
CA CYS A 21 -9.13 -7.34 -34.39
C CYS A 21 -8.20 -8.10 -35.35
N HIS A 22 -7.01 -7.58 -35.63
CA HIS A 22 -6.02 -8.18 -36.52
C HIS A 22 -4.63 -8.24 -35.88
N PRO A 23 -3.88 -9.34 -36.10
CA PRO A 23 -2.58 -9.56 -35.48
C PRO A 23 -1.57 -8.47 -35.89
N MET A 24 -0.89 -7.88 -34.90
CA MET A 24 0.14 -6.84 -35.08
C MET A 24 1.26 -7.22 -36.07
N ASN A 25 1.51 -8.51 -36.31
CA ASN A 25 2.56 -8.97 -37.21
C ASN A 25 2.24 -8.78 -38.71
N ALA A 26 1.02 -8.38 -39.07
CA ALA A 26 0.62 -8.10 -40.46
C ALA A 26 0.74 -6.60 -40.84
N MET A 27 1.13 -5.72 -39.92
CA MET A 27 0.89 -4.26 -40.03
C MET A 27 2.01 -3.40 -40.65
N LEU A 28 2.92 -4.01 -41.42
CA LEU A 28 3.93 -3.27 -42.21
C LEU A 28 3.65 -3.28 -43.73
N ASP A 29 2.47 -3.75 -44.13
CA ASP A 29 2.07 -3.77 -45.54
C ASP A 29 1.57 -2.38 -45.98
N PRO A 30 2.06 -1.79 -47.10
CA PRO A 30 1.56 -0.53 -47.65
C PRO A 30 0.05 -0.49 -47.97
N GLU A 31 -0.67 -1.63 -47.91
CA GLU A 31 -2.13 -1.68 -48.03
C GLU A 31 -2.89 -1.01 -46.86
N PHE A 32 -2.24 -0.78 -45.70
CA PHE A 32 -2.91 -0.20 -44.53
C PHE A 32 -3.18 1.32 -44.63
N ALA A 33 -2.60 2.02 -45.61
CA ALA A 33 -2.77 3.48 -45.78
C ALA A 33 -4.20 3.90 -46.13
N ASN A 34 -5.06 2.97 -46.56
CA ASN A 34 -6.43 3.25 -47.01
C ASN A 34 -7.53 2.80 -46.03
N ILE A 35 -7.16 2.33 -44.83
CA ILE A 35 -8.13 1.89 -43.83
C ILE A 35 -8.70 3.09 -43.07
N SER A 36 -10.03 3.17 -42.99
CA SER A 36 -10.72 4.14 -42.13
C SER A 36 -10.99 3.51 -40.77
N LEU A 37 -10.41 4.06 -39.70
CA LEU A 37 -10.51 3.51 -38.35
C LEU A 37 -11.54 4.28 -37.49
N ARG A 38 -12.50 3.57 -36.89
CA ARG A 38 -13.48 4.13 -35.94
C ARG A 38 -12.99 3.90 -34.52
N ILE A 39 -12.61 4.97 -33.84
CA ILE A 39 -11.95 4.93 -32.53
C ILE A 39 -12.90 5.45 -31.47
N ALA A 40 -13.19 4.65 -30.46
CA ALA A 40 -13.91 5.10 -29.28
C ALA A 40 -12.92 5.74 -28.30
N ILE A 41 -13.15 6.97 -27.82
CA ILE A 41 -12.29 7.63 -26.84
C ILE A 41 -13.09 8.13 -25.63
N SER A 42 -12.58 7.81 -24.44
CA SER A 42 -13.21 8.18 -23.17
C SER A 42 -12.67 9.50 -22.65
N VAL A 43 -13.53 10.48 -22.39
CA VAL A 43 -13.14 11.69 -21.65
C VAL A 43 -13.00 11.30 -20.17
N TRP A 44 -11.77 11.28 -19.67
CA TRP A 44 -11.45 10.94 -18.28
C TRP A 44 -10.11 11.55 -17.88
N PRO A 45 -10.08 12.72 -17.22
CA PRO A 45 -8.84 13.32 -16.76
C PRO A 45 -8.06 12.41 -15.78
N PRO A 46 -6.71 12.32 -15.85
CA PRO A 46 -5.82 13.02 -16.78
C PRO A 46 -5.59 12.28 -18.12
N LEU A 47 -6.27 11.16 -18.35
CA LEU A 47 -6.12 10.33 -19.55
C LEU A 47 -6.63 11.03 -20.81
N ALA A 48 -7.77 11.71 -20.73
CA ALA A 48 -8.25 12.58 -21.82
C ALA A 48 -9.05 13.75 -21.24
N PHE A 49 -8.73 14.97 -21.68
CA PHE A 49 -9.41 16.19 -21.24
C PHE A 49 -10.46 16.63 -22.25
N ASN A 50 -11.60 17.13 -21.75
CA ASN A 50 -12.64 17.72 -22.60
C ASN A 50 -12.26 19.15 -23.00
N CYS A 51 -11.48 19.28 -24.07
CA CYS A 51 -11.16 20.57 -24.68
C CYS A 51 -12.26 21.03 -25.66
N SER A 52 -12.30 22.32 -26.00
CA SER A 52 -13.24 22.88 -26.99
C SER A 52 -13.12 22.24 -28.38
N ALA A 53 -11.92 21.79 -28.75
CA ALA A 53 -11.63 21.10 -30.02
C ALA A 53 -11.41 19.59 -29.85
N PHE A 54 -11.93 18.98 -28.77
CA PHE A 54 -11.77 17.55 -28.55
C PHE A 54 -12.58 16.72 -29.56
N PRO A 55 -12.01 15.62 -30.12
CA PRO A 55 -10.69 15.05 -29.85
C PRO A 55 -9.57 15.76 -30.60
N THR A 56 -8.57 16.24 -29.86
CA THR A 56 -7.31 16.71 -30.42
C THR A 56 -6.23 15.71 -30.01
N LEU A 57 -5.46 15.16 -30.95
CA LEU A 57 -4.39 14.20 -30.62
C LEU A 57 -3.02 14.85 -30.39
N VAL A 58 -2.90 16.14 -30.70
CA VAL A 58 -1.66 16.91 -30.59
C VAL A 58 -1.96 18.17 -29.79
N PRO A 59 -1.08 18.57 -28.85
CA PRO A 59 -1.22 19.84 -28.16
C PRO A 59 -1.38 21.02 -29.13
N THR A 60 -2.43 21.81 -28.94
CA THR A 60 -2.70 23.04 -29.68
C THR A 60 -2.84 24.22 -28.72
N ARG A 61 -2.93 25.45 -29.24
CA ARG A 61 -3.21 26.62 -28.40
C ARG A 61 -4.59 26.55 -27.73
N GLU A 62 -5.56 25.91 -28.38
CA GLU A 62 -6.93 25.75 -27.87
C GLU A 62 -7.07 24.54 -26.93
N CYS A 63 -6.23 23.52 -27.12
CA CYS A 63 -6.14 22.35 -26.25
C CYS A 63 -4.67 22.01 -25.99
N PRO A 64 -4.02 22.68 -25.02
CA PRO A 64 -2.60 22.46 -24.73
C PRO A 64 -2.34 21.11 -24.07
N PHE A 65 -3.37 20.49 -23.48
CA PHE A 65 -3.30 19.21 -22.79
C PHE A 65 -4.48 18.32 -23.22
N PRO A 66 -4.42 17.68 -24.39
CA PRO A 66 -5.47 16.77 -24.83
C PRO A 66 -5.59 15.52 -23.94
N GLY A 67 -4.51 15.14 -23.26
CA GLY A 67 -4.46 14.09 -22.27
C GLY A 67 -3.60 12.91 -22.71
N PHE A 68 -3.19 12.10 -21.74
CA PHE A 68 -2.24 11.02 -21.95
C PHE A 68 -2.66 10.03 -23.05
N ASP A 69 -3.90 9.56 -23.05
CA ASP A 69 -4.40 8.58 -24.02
C ASP A 69 -4.51 9.20 -25.42
N ALA A 70 -4.97 10.45 -25.52
CA ALA A 70 -5.12 11.15 -26.80
C ALA A 70 -3.76 11.41 -27.47
N GLU A 71 -2.75 11.83 -26.71
CA GLU A 71 -1.39 12.05 -27.23
C GLU A 71 -0.72 10.75 -27.69
N ASN A 72 -0.82 9.69 -26.87
CA ASN A 72 -0.28 8.39 -27.23
C ASN A 72 -0.97 7.82 -28.48
N LEU A 73 -2.28 7.99 -28.61
CA LEU A 73 -3.01 7.59 -29.81
C LEU A 73 -2.49 8.35 -31.05
N GLY A 74 -2.24 9.65 -30.93
CA GLY A 74 -1.66 10.45 -32.02
C GLY A 74 -0.31 9.91 -32.48
N ILE A 75 0.57 9.57 -31.54
CA ILE A 75 1.88 8.97 -31.82
C ILE A 75 1.72 7.62 -32.53
N ILE A 76 0.80 6.77 -32.07
CA ILE A 76 0.58 5.43 -32.64
C ILE A 76 0.02 5.53 -34.06
N LEU A 77 -1.01 6.34 -34.28
CA LEU A 77 -1.60 6.53 -35.61
C LEU A 77 -0.58 7.10 -36.60
N ALA A 78 0.23 8.08 -36.17
CA ALA A 78 1.30 8.64 -36.99
C ALA A 78 2.39 7.62 -37.31
N HIS A 79 2.78 6.78 -36.34
CA HIS A 79 3.76 5.72 -36.54
C HIS A 79 3.26 4.63 -37.50
N MET A 80 1.96 4.33 -37.46
CA MET A 80 1.29 3.38 -38.36
C MET A 80 0.95 3.97 -39.74
N GLY A 81 1.14 5.26 -39.96
CA GLY A 81 0.77 5.93 -41.21
C GLY A 81 -0.76 6.02 -41.45
N ILE A 82 -1.57 5.87 -40.41
CA ILE A 82 -3.04 5.93 -40.51
C ILE A 82 -3.47 7.40 -40.48
N THR A 83 -4.09 7.86 -41.56
CA THR A 83 -4.55 9.25 -41.71
C THR A 83 -6.07 9.40 -41.76
N ASN A 84 -6.80 8.30 -42.01
CA ASN A 84 -8.25 8.28 -42.07
C ASN A 84 -8.82 7.61 -40.81
N TYR A 85 -9.33 8.41 -39.87
CA TYR A 85 -9.98 7.91 -38.67
C TYR A 85 -11.12 8.82 -38.23
N SER A 86 -12.08 8.26 -37.51
CA SER A 86 -13.21 8.96 -36.92
C SER A 86 -13.34 8.62 -35.44
N PHE A 87 -13.86 9.56 -34.65
CA PHE A 87 -13.97 9.37 -33.21
C PHE A 87 -15.40 9.20 -32.75
N TYR A 88 -15.57 8.27 -31.83
CA TYR A 88 -16.75 8.15 -30.98
C TYR A 88 -16.37 8.60 -29.58
N VAL A 89 -16.73 9.83 -29.24
CA VAL A 89 -16.43 10.42 -27.93
C VAL A 89 -17.51 10.07 -26.93
N PHE A 90 -17.11 9.59 -25.77
CA PHE A 90 -18.02 9.36 -24.64
C PHE A 90 -17.43 9.90 -23.35
N ASP A 91 -18.30 10.41 -22.48
CA ASP A 91 -17.93 10.80 -21.13
C ASP A 91 -18.03 9.58 -20.21
N LYS A 92 -16.90 9.17 -19.63
CA LYS A 92 -16.83 8.02 -18.72
C LYS A 92 -17.59 8.26 -17.41
N ARG A 93 -17.91 9.54 -17.09
CA ARG A 93 -18.82 9.89 -15.98
C ARG A 93 -20.27 9.49 -16.24
N VAL A 94 -20.64 9.30 -17.50
CA VAL A 94 -22.00 8.95 -17.94
C VAL A 94 -22.06 7.52 -18.47
N THR A 95 -21.03 7.08 -19.19
CA THR A 95 -21.00 5.79 -19.87
C THR A 95 -20.02 4.84 -19.19
N THR A 96 -20.51 3.70 -18.72
CA THR A 96 -19.69 2.71 -18.03
C THR A 96 -18.73 2.01 -18.99
N SER A 97 -17.59 1.51 -18.50
CA SER A 97 -16.60 0.76 -19.28
C SER A 97 -17.13 -0.52 -19.95
N GLY A 98 -18.33 -0.96 -19.59
CA GLY A 98 -18.94 -2.19 -20.07
C GLY A 98 -18.84 -3.31 -19.03
N ALA A 99 -20.00 -3.86 -18.67
CA ALA A 99 -20.15 -5.04 -17.85
C ALA A 99 -20.55 -6.23 -18.72
N TYR A 100 -20.09 -7.42 -18.35
CA TYR A 100 -20.49 -8.68 -18.98
C TYR A 100 -21.80 -9.16 -18.36
N VAL A 101 -22.89 -9.11 -19.13
CA VAL A 101 -24.24 -9.44 -18.67
C VAL A 101 -24.88 -10.39 -19.69
N ASP A 102 -25.41 -11.51 -19.21
CA ASP A 102 -26.15 -12.50 -20.01
C ASP A 102 -25.42 -12.96 -21.29
N GLY A 103 -24.09 -13.11 -21.20
CA GLY A 103 -23.26 -13.57 -22.32
C GLY A 103 -22.81 -12.48 -23.30
N THR A 104 -23.22 -11.23 -23.07
CA THR A 104 -22.88 -10.09 -23.95
C THR A 104 -22.18 -8.97 -23.18
N TRP A 105 -21.38 -8.17 -23.88
CA TRP A 105 -20.77 -6.97 -23.31
C TRP A 105 -21.68 -5.76 -23.51
N THR A 106 -21.84 -4.95 -22.48
CA THR A 106 -22.57 -3.69 -22.54
C THR A 106 -21.63 -2.51 -22.84
N ASN A 107 -22.20 -1.36 -23.20
CA ASN A 107 -21.49 -0.09 -23.40
C ASN A 107 -20.31 -0.21 -24.38
N ILE A 108 -19.18 0.39 -24.05
CA ILE A 108 -18.04 0.57 -24.96
C ILE A 108 -17.45 -0.78 -25.41
N MET A 109 -17.36 -1.76 -24.50
CA MET A 109 -16.95 -3.13 -24.86
C MET A 109 -17.98 -3.79 -25.79
N GLY A 110 -19.27 -3.55 -25.56
CA GLY A 110 -20.33 -3.98 -26.48
C GLY A 110 -20.25 -3.33 -27.87
N MET A 111 -19.77 -2.09 -27.96
CA MET A 111 -19.59 -1.41 -29.24
C MET A 111 -18.50 -2.04 -30.10
N ILE A 112 -17.42 -2.56 -29.49
CA ILE A 112 -16.44 -3.38 -30.22
C ILE A 112 -17.08 -4.70 -30.66
N MET A 113 -17.76 -5.39 -29.74
CA MET A 113 -18.36 -6.69 -30.03
C MET A 113 -19.41 -6.61 -31.15
N ASN A 114 -20.10 -5.47 -31.25
CA ASN A 114 -21.10 -5.18 -32.29
C ASN A 114 -20.49 -4.47 -33.53
N GLU A 115 -19.17 -4.42 -33.66
CA GLU A 115 -18.45 -3.81 -34.80
C GLU A 115 -18.84 -2.34 -35.07
N THR A 116 -19.32 -1.62 -34.05
CA THR A 116 -19.68 -0.20 -34.15
C THR A 116 -18.42 0.67 -34.15
N VAL A 117 -17.41 0.25 -33.39
CA VAL A 117 -16.07 0.85 -33.33
C VAL A 117 -15.05 -0.25 -33.57
N ASP A 118 -13.94 0.11 -34.22
CA ASP A 118 -12.88 -0.84 -34.55
C ASP A 118 -11.89 -0.98 -33.39
N THR A 119 -11.72 0.09 -32.61
CA THR A 119 -10.84 0.10 -31.45
C THR A 119 -11.30 1.11 -30.39
N ILE A 120 -10.81 0.96 -29.16
CA ILE A 120 -11.09 1.91 -28.07
C ILE A 120 -9.77 2.46 -27.55
N CYS A 121 -9.55 3.76 -27.61
CA CYS A 121 -8.48 4.40 -26.87
C CYS A 121 -8.97 4.81 -25.46
N GLY A 122 -8.41 4.19 -24.44
CA GLY A 122 -8.70 4.52 -23.06
C GLY A 122 -7.95 3.64 -22.06
N GLY A 123 -7.88 4.09 -20.81
CA GLY A 123 -7.42 3.28 -19.69
C GLY A 123 -8.41 2.19 -19.30
N TYR A 124 -8.16 0.96 -19.76
CA TYR A 124 -8.90 -0.25 -19.35
C TYR A 124 -7.98 -1.28 -18.73
N GLN A 125 -8.45 -1.85 -17.62
CA GLN A 125 -7.79 -2.96 -16.95
C GLN A 125 -7.94 -4.23 -17.78
N ARG A 126 -6.82 -4.89 -18.04
CA ARG A 126 -6.79 -6.24 -18.62
C ARG A 126 -7.23 -7.25 -17.56
N THR A 127 -8.41 -7.83 -17.74
CA THR A 127 -8.93 -8.91 -16.89
C THR A 127 -8.99 -10.23 -17.63
N GLU A 128 -9.10 -11.37 -16.93
CA GLU A 128 -9.26 -12.69 -17.56
C GLU A 128 -10.55 -12.73 -18.41
N THR A 129 -11.63 -12.16 -17.87
CA THR A 129 -12.92 -12.07 -18.56
C THR A 129 -12.87 -11.24 -19.84
N ARG A 130 -12.20 -10.09 -19.83
CA ARG A 130 -12.04 -9.26 -21.02
C ARG A 130 -11.07 -9.89 -22.01
N SER A 131 -9.96 -10.45 -21.53
CA SER A 131 -8.92 -11.07 -22.38
C SER A 131 -9.41 -12.31 -23.13
N ARG A 132 -10.52 -12.91 -22.71
CA ARG A 132 -11.16 -14.01 -23.42
C ARG A 132 -11.87 -13.53 -24.70
N ASP A 133 -12.47 -12.35 -24.66
CA ASP A 133 -13.35 -11.85 -25.72
C ASP A 133 -12.69 -10.72 -26.54
N PHE A 134 -11.58 -10.15 -26.05
CA PHE A 134 -10.91 -8.98 -26.60
C PHE A 134 -9.38 -9.13 -26.53
N ASP A 135 -8.70 -8.74 -27.60
CA ASP A 135 -7.23 -8.64 -27.67
C ASP A 135 -6.71 -7.29 -27.13
N PHE A 136 -5.77 -7.34 -26.20
CA PHE A 136 -5.17 -6.15 -25.61
C PHE A 136 -3.80 -5.87 -26.20
N ALA A 137 -3.52 -4.59 -26.48
CA ALA A 137 -2.16 -4.14 -26.72
C ALA A 137 -1.27 -4.35 -25.49
N TYR A 138 0.04 -4.22 -25.68
CA TYR A 138 0.99 -4.33 -24.57
C TYR A 138 0.69 -3.26 -23.51
N PRO A 139 0.67 -3.64 -22.22
CA PRO A 139 0.29 -2.70 -21.18
C PRO A 139 1.26 -1.53 -21.05
N MET A 140 0.70 -0.32 -20.93
CA MET A 140 1.47 0.92 -20.83
C MET A 140 1.54 1.43 -19.39
N LEU A 141 0.53 1.12 -18.57
CA LEU A 141 0.48 1.52 -17.17
C LEU A 141 0.20 0.30 -16.29
N GLN A 142 0.79 0.28 -15.10
CA GLN A 142 0.50 -0.72 -14.10
C GLN A 142 -0.23 -0.04 -12.95
N ILE A 143 -1.48 -0.42 -12.74
CA ILE A 143 -2.33 0.14 -11.69
C ILE A 143 -2.57 -0.93 -10.65
N LYS A 144 -2.63 -0.50 -9.39
CA LYS A 144 -2.88 -1.38 -8.26
C LYS A 144 -4.19 -0.98 -7.59
N PRO A 145 -4.94 -1.95 -7.04
CA PRO A 145 -6.00 -1.63 -6.11
C PRO A 145 -5.40 -1.02 -4.84
N VAL A 146 -6.09 -0.02 -4.32
CA VAL A 146 -5.81 0.68 -3.07
C VAL A 146 -7.06 0.61 -2.21
N PHE A 147 -6.89 0.20 -0.96
CA PHE A 147 -7.96 0.21 0.03
C PHE A 147 -7.88 1.52 0.82
N VAL A 148 -8.91 2.36 0.66
CA VAL A 148 -9.05 3.59 1.45
C VAL A 148 -9.83 3.27 2.72
N VAL A 149 -9.23 3.61 3.85
CA VAL A 149 -9.77 3.33 5.18
C VAL A 149 -9.45 4.47 6.12
N LYS A 150 -10.23 4.62 7.20
CA LYS A 150 -9.93 5.61 8.24
C LYS A 150 -8.63 5.25 8.96
N LYS A 151 -7.76 6.24 9.12
CA LYS A 151 -6.55 6.15 9.94
C LYS A 151 -6.93 5.88 11.39
N ARG A 152 -6.30 4.87 11.99
CA ARG A 152 -6.50 4.59 13.41
C ARG A 152 -5.60 5.51 14.23
N VAL A 153 -6.19 6.19 15.20
CA VAL A 153 -5.42 6.97 16.18
C VAL A 153 -4.98 6.01 17.28
N ALA A 154 -3.69 6.05 17.61
CA ALA A 154 -3.14 5.22 18.67
C ALA A 154 -3.86 5.52 20.00
N GLY A 155 -4.38 4.49 20.66
CA GLY A 155 -4.89 4.62 22.03
C GLY A 155 -3.77 4.91 23.03
N PHE A 156 -4.11 5.25 24.28
CA PHE A 156 -3.12 5.51 25.34
C PHE A 156 -2.13 4.36 25.53
N VAL A 157 -2.62 3.11 25.54
CA VAL A 157 -1.77 1.92 25.70
C VAL A 157 -0.83 1.75 24.51
N GLU A 158 -1.30 1.99 23.29
CA GLU A 158 -0.49 1.92 22.07
C GLU A 158 0.58 3.01 22.07
N ALA A 159 0.26 4.21 22.55
CA ALA A 159 1.21 5.31 22.73
C ALA A 159 2.27 5.00 23.79
N VAL A 160 1.92 4.34 24.90
CA VAL A 160 2.89 3.91 25.91
C VAL A 160 3.78 2.80 25.36
N MET A 161 3.22 1.82 24.64
CA MET A 161 4.00 0.75 24.02
C MET A 161 4.89 1.25 22.88
N ALA A 162 4.54 2.36 22.23
CA ALA A 162 5.38 3.01 21.23
C ALA A 162 6.74 3.44 21.82
N VAL A 163 6.82 3.76 23.12
CA VAL A 163 8.09 4.04 23.80
C VAL A 163 9.04 2.84 23.70
N PHE A 164 8.54 1.62 23.82
CA PHE A 164 9.35 0.40 23.69
C PHE A 164 9.61 -0.02 22.24
N SER A 165 8.98 0.64 21.27
CA SER A 165 9.13 0.32 19.85
C SER A 165 10.46 0.78 19.24
N GLY A 166 11.25 1.56 19.99
CA GLY A 166 12.57 2.03 19.56
C GLY A 166 13.57 0.90 19.29
N PHE A 167 13.39 -0.24 19.96
CA PHE A 167 14.18 -1.44 19.75
C PHE A 167 13.29 -2.66 19.49
N ASP A 168 13.77 -3.58 18.66
CA ASP A 168 13.12 -4.87 18.47
C ASP A 168 13.20 -5.70 19.78
N GLY A 169 12.25 -6.60 19.97
CA GLY A 169 12.20 -7.49 21.14
C GLY A 169 13.50 -8.29 21.32
N GLN A 170 14.15 -8.67 20.22
CA GLN A 170 15.45 -9.34 20.25
C GLN A 170 16.55 -8.45 20.85
N VAL A 171 16.55 -7.15 20.54
CA VAL A 171 17.53 -6.20 21.07
C VAL A 171 17.29 -5.97 22.57
N TRP A 172 16.03 -5.87 22.99
CA TRP A 172 15.70 -5.82 24.42
C TRP A 172 16.21 -7.05 25.18
N LEU A 173 16.04 -8.25 24.61
CA LEU A 173 16.60 -9.48 25.20
C LEU A 173 18.13 -9.45 25.27
N MET A 174 18.82 -8.92 24.25
CA MET A 174 20.26 -8.75 24.27
C MET A 174 20.70 -7.74 25.35
N ILE A 175 20.01 -6.61 25.49
CA ILE A 175 20.28 -5.62 26.54
C ILE A 175 20.14 -6.27 27.92
N CYS A 176 19.06 -7.01 28.16
CA CYS A 176 18.88 -7.77 29.42
C CYS A 176 19.98 -8.81 29.63
N SER A 177 20.45 -9.46 28.57
CA SER A 177 21.54 -10.44 28.62
C SER A 177 22.88 -9.79 28.97
N VAL A 178 23.21 -8.65 28.35
CA VAL A 178 24.42 -7.87 28.66
C VAL A 178 24.40 -7.39 30.10
N PHE A 179 23.26 -6.88 30.57
CA PHE A 179 23.08 -6.49 31.97
C PHE A 179 23.28 -7.67 32.94
N ALA A 180 22.72 -8.83 32.64
CA ALA A 180 22.92 -10.02 33.45
C ALA A 180 24.40 -10.46 33.48
N VAL A 181 25.09 -10.42 32.34
CA VAL A 181 26.53 -10.71 32.24
C VAL A 181 27.34 -9.72 33.07
N GLN A 182 27.05 -8.43 32.99
CA GLN A 182 27.71 -7.40 33.79
C GLN A 182 27.58 -7.68 35.29
N VAL A 183 26.38 -7.98 35.77
CA VAL A 183 26.13 -8.34 37.18
C VAL A 183 26.94 -9.58 37.58
N VAL A 184 26.89 -10.64 36.78
CA VAL A 184 27.60 -11.90 37.06
C VAL A 184 29.11 -11.70 37.05
N CYS A 185 29.65 -10.92 36.10
CA CYS A 185 31.08 -10.64 36.02
C CYS A 185 31.59 -9.89 37.25
N ILE A 186 30.86 -8.88 37.72
CA ILE A 186 31.29 -8.15 38.92
C ILE A 186 31.11 -9.04 40.15
N MET A 187 30.04 -9.84 40.25
CA MET A 187 29.86 -10.80 41.36
C MET A 187 31.00 -11.82 41.41
N PHE A 188 31.44 -12.29 40.25
CA PHE A 188 32.57 -13.21 40.13
C PHE A 188 33.88 -12.54 40.55
N ILE A 189 34.12 -11.29 40.14
CA ILE A 189 35.30 -10.52 40.56
C ILE A 189 35.30 -10.30 42.08
N ASP A 190 34.16 -9.94 42.66
CA ASP A 190 34.00 -9.76 44.10
C ASP A 190 34.33 -11.07 44.85
N TYR A 191 33.76 -12.18 44.39
CA TYR A 191 34.01 -13.51 44.96
C TYR A 191 35.49 -13.92 44.89
N VAL A 192 36.14 -13.77 43.72
CA VAL A 192 37.52 -14.20 43.50
C VAL A 192 38.53 -13.28 44.21
N GLN A 193 38.33 -11.95 44.16
CA GLN A 193 39.34 -11.00 44.63
C GLN A 193 39.19 -10.66 46.12
N LEU A 194 37.98 -10.69 46.68
CA LEU A 194 37.77 -10.37 48.09
C LEU A 194 37.67 -11.60 49.00
N GLY A 195 37.46 -12.81 48.45
CA GLY A 195 37.37 -14.04 49.25
C GLY A 195 36.43 -13.85 50.44
N ASP A 196 36.68 -14.43 51.63
CA ASP A 196 35.80 -14.25 52.80
C ASP A 196 35.63 -12.80 53.32
N ASN A 197 36.41 -11.83 52.84
CA ASN A 197 36.24 -10.42 53.22
C ASN A 197 35.03 -9.74 52.56
N HIS A 198 34.44 -10.31 51.50
CA HIS A 198 33.23 -9.73 50.86
C HIS A 198 32.04 -9.64 51.84
N ARG A 199 31.90 -10.62 52.75
CA ARG A 199 30.83 -10.67 53.77
C ARG A 199 30.96 -9.60 54.86
N LYS A 200 32.19 -9.16 55.17
CA LYS A 200 32.46 -8.17 56.24
C LYS A 200 32.18 -6.74 55.80
N LEU A 201 32.25 -6.46 54.50
CA LEU A 201 32.10 -5.10 53.97
C LEU A 201 30.65 -4.66 53.80
N GLY A 202 29.66 -5.57 53.77
CA GLY A 202 28.21 -5.28 53.80
C GLY A 202 27.63 -4.39 52.68
N LYS A 203 28.51 -3.80 51.87
CA LYS A 203 28.25 -2.86 50.78
C LYS A 203 27.96 -3.58 49.46
N TRP A 204 28.44 -4.81 49.28
CA TRP A 204 28.35 -5.59 48.04
C TRP A 204 27.52 -6.87 48.18
N ALA A 205 26.44 -6.82 48.97
CA ALA A 205 25.47 -7.92 48.99
C ALA A 205 24.84 -8.11 47.58
N PRO A 206 24.49 -9.33 47.15
CA PRO A 206 24.05 -9.60 45.78
C PRO A 206 22.90 -8.70 45.28
N GLY A 207 21.91 -8.44 46.14
CA GLY A 207 20.80 -7.54 45.79
C GLY A 207 21.21 -6.07 45.66
N LYS A 208 22.10 -5.57 46.53
CA LYS A 208 22.65 -4.21 46.44
C LYS A 208 23.51 -4.04 45.19
N MET A 209 24.21 -5.10 44.81
CA MET A 209 25.07 -5.12 43.62
C MET A 209 24.25 -5.06 42.33
N VAL A 210 23.18 -5.85 42.22
CA VAL A 210 22.21 -5.75 41.11
C VAL A 210 21.65 -4.33 41.05
N PHE A 211 21.25 -3.77 42.19
CA PHE A 211 20.71 -2.41 42.25
C PHE A 211 21.74 -1.35 41.85
N ASN A 212 22.99 -1.48 42.29
CA ASN A 212 24.09 -0.59 41.92
C ASN A 212 24.41 -0.67 40.42
N MET A 213 24.34 -1.86 39.81
CA MET A 213 24.49 -2.00 38.37
C MET A 213 23.29 -1.44 37.60
N TYR A 214 22.07 -1.63 38.12
CA TYR A 214 20.89 -0.99 37.55
C TYR A 214 21.02 0.54 37.58
N ARG A 215 21.50 1.10 38.69
CA ARG A 215 21.82 2.54 38.82
C ARG A 215 22.82 3.02 37.78
N LEU A 216 23.89 2.25 37.53
CA LEU A 216 24.85 2.54 36.47
C LEU A 216 24.19 2.54 35.09
N PHE A 217 23.36 1.53 34.80
CA PHE A 217 22.65 1.38 33.53
C PHE A 217 21.69 2.56 33.24
N ILE A 218 20.98 3.05 34.25
CA ILE A 218 20.10 4.23 34.12
C ILE A 218 20.84 5.57 34.28
N MET A 219 22.18 5.56 34.29
CA MET A 219 23.05 6.73 34.45
C MET A 219 22.86 7.49 35.78
N GLN A 220 22.40 6.83 36.85
CA GLN A 220 22.24 7.39 38.19
C GLN A 220 23.36 6.91 39.12
N CYS A 221 24.61 7.24 38.76
CA CYS A 221 25.78 6.92 39.58
C CYS A 221 25.87 7.79 40.83
N ASP A 222 26.44 7.20 41.88
CA ASP A 222 26.78 7.86 43.14
C ASP A 222 28.26 7.63 43.45
N ASP A 223 28.79 8.37 44.42
CA ASP A 223 30.14 8.17 44.94
C ASP A 223 30.33 6.76 45.56
N GLU A 224 29.22 6.11 45.91
CA GLU A 224 29.19 4.74 46.45
C GLU A 224 29.45 3.63 45.43
N LEU A 225 29.48 3.93 44.12
CA LEU A 225 29.65 2.92 43.06
C LEU A 225 31.11 2.45 42.88
N LYS A 226 32.06 3.04 43.60
CA LYS A 226 33.48 2.68 43.50
C LYS A 226 33.74 1.28 44.05
N HIS A 227 34.19 0.37 43.18
CA HIS A 227 34.63 -0.97 43.56
C HIS A 227 35.95 -0.89 44.34
N PRO A 228 36.17 -1.75 45.37
CA PRO A 228 37.42 -1.75 46.13
C PRO A 228 38.64 -2.16 45.30
N THR A 229 38.46 -2.84 44.17
CA THR A 229 39.55 -3.33 43.33
C THR A 229 39.67 -2.57 42.01
N TYR A 230 40.90 -2.44 41.50
CA TYR A 230 41.18 -1.80 40.21
C TYR A 230 40.50 -2.53 39.04
N THR A 231 40.48 -3.87 39.06
CA THR A 231 39.82 -4.67 38.02
C THR A 231 38.32 -4.43 37.97
N GLY A 232 37.64 -4.40 39.13
CA GLY A 232 36.21 -4.10 39.19
C GLY A 232 35.90 -2.68 38.71
N ASN A 233 36.73 -1.70 39.08
CA ASN A 233 36.57 -0.32 38.59
C ASN A 233 36.76 -0.21 37.07
N MET A 234 37.75 -0.89 36.50
CA MET A 234 37.94 -0.92 35.03
C MET A 234 36.72 -1.54 34.33
N LEU A 235 36.16 -2.61 34.89
CA LEU A 235 35.00 -3.27 34.32
C LEU A 235 33.75 -2.37 34.40
N ILE A 236 33.55 -1.67 35.52
CA ILE A 236 32.50 -0.64 35.66
C ILE A 236 32.64 0.45 34.60
N VAL A 237 33.85 0.92 34.32
CA VAL A 237 34.09 1.94 33.28
C VAL A 237 33.76 1.39 31.89
N ILE A 238 34.19 0.17 31.56
CA ILE A 238 33.92 -0.45 30.25
C ILE A 238 32.42 -0.63 30.04
N PHE A 239 31.71 -1.21 31.01
CA PHE A 239 30.26 -1.37 30.92
C PHE A 239 29.53 -0.03 30.94
N GLY A 240 30.01 0.94 31.72
CA GLY A 240 29.46 2.30 31.72
C GLY A 240 29.53 2.97 30.35
N ILE A 241 30.62 2.78 29.58
CA ILE A 241 30.69 3.28 28.20
C ILE A 241 29.64 2.61 27.31
N VAL A 242 29.46 1.29 27.43
CA VAL A 242 28.44 0.55 26.68
C VAL A 242 27.04 1.03 27.03
N ASP A 243 26.74 1.19 28.32
CA ASP A 243 25.45 1.69 28.82
C ASP A 243 25.18 3.10 28.29
N ILE A 244 26.20 3.97 28.29
CA ILE A 244 26.07 5.32 27.72
C ILE A 244 25.70 5.27 26.25
N LEU A 245 26.40 4.46 25.46
CA LEU A 245 26.13 4.31 24.03
C LEU A 245 24.72 3.77 23.78
N LEU A 246 24.27 2.77 24.56
CA LEU A 246 22.94 2.17 24.41
C LEU A 246 21.83 3.17 24.74
N VAL A 247 21.94 3.91 25.84
CA VAL A 247 20.96 4.92 26.24
C VAL A 247 20.92 6.08 25.23
N SER A 248 22.07 6.57 24.78
CA SER A 248 22.12 7.64 23.77
C SER A 248 21.53 7.18 22.43
N LEU A 249 21.80 5.94 21.99
CA LEU A 249 21.21 5.38 20.78
C LEU A 249 19.68 5.28 20.91
N TYR A 250 19.20 4.76 22.04
CA TYR A 250 17.78 4.64 22.32
C TYR A 250 17.08 6.00 22.33
N GLN A 251 17.68 7.02 22.95
CA GLN A 251 17.14 8.39 22.96
C GLN A 251 17.01 8.95 21.53
N GLY A 252 18.01 8.73 20.66
CA GLY A 252 17.96 9.15 19.26
C GLY A 252 16.86 8.44 18.45
N LEU A 253 16.69 7.13 18.66
CA LEU A 253 15.63 6.35 18.02
C LEU A 253 14.24 6.76 18.52
N LEU A 254 14.09 6.93 19.83
CA LEU A 254 12.84 7.40 20.44
C LEU A 254 12.47 8.80 19.93
N LEU A 255 13.43 9.72 19.84
CA LEU A 255 13.20 11.04 19.26
C LEU A 255 12.72 10.94 17.81
N THR A 256 13.35 10.08 17.01
CA THR A 256 12.95 9.86 15.61
C THR A 256 11.51 9.34 15.53
N GLN A 257 11.10 8.44 16.42
CA GLN A 257 9.72 7.93 16.50
C GLN A 257 8.73 8.95 17.03
N LEU A 258 9.15 9.90 17.88
CA LEU A 258 8.30 10.99 18.34
C LEU A 258 8.10 12.05 17.25
N LEU A 259 9.12 12.28 16.42
CA LEU A 259 9.04 13.20 15.29
C LEU A 259 8.24 12.63 14.12
N TYR A 260 8.29 11.32 13.90
CA TYR A 260 7.53 10.66 12.85
C TYR A 260 6.33 9.91 13.45
N PRO A 261 5.08 10.41 13.28
CA PRO A 261 3.93 9.77 13.88
C PRO A 261 3.80 8.35 13.34
N ILE A 262 3.80 7.37 14.24
CA ILE A 262 3.59 5.97 13.88
C ILE A 262 2.19 5.86 13.27
N GLU A 263 2.13 5.56 11.98
CA GLU A 263 0.85 5.27 11.34
C GLU A 263 0.36 3.90 11.81
N VAL A 264 -0.63 3.91 12.70
CA VAL A 264 -1.31 2.68 13.10
C VAL A 264 -2.18 2.23 11.93
N ARG A 265 -1.69 1.26 11.17
CA ARG A 265 -2.47 0.60 10.13
C ARG A 265 -3.67 -0.10 10.79
N PRO A 266 -4.89 0.02 10.24
CA PRO A 266 -6.07 -0.63 10.80
C PRO A 266 -6.02 -2.16 10.71
N PHE A 267 -5.26 -2.70 9.76
CA PHE A 267 -4.96 -4.13 9.62
C PHE A 267 -3.53 -4.29 9.10
N LYS A 268 -2.89 -5.42 9.45
CA LYS A 268 -1.50 -5.72 9.08
C LYS A 268 -1.38 -6.18 7.63
N ASP A 269 -2.30 -7.04 7.20
CA ASP A 269 -2.31 -7.68 5.89
C ASP A 269 -3.73 -7.81 5.33
N ALA A 270 -3.82 -8.24 4.07
CA ALA A 270 -5.09 -8.43 3.38
C ALA A 270 -5.93 -9.57 3.99
N ASP A 271 -5.30 -10.58 4.59
CA ASP A 271 -6.02 -11.69 5.25
C ASP A 271 -6.72 -11.19 6.52
N GLU A 272 -6.07 -10.36 7.34
CA GLU A 272 -6.66 -9.70 8.50
C GLU A 272 -7.79 -8.76 8.08
N MET A 273 -7.62 -8.01 6.99
CA MET A 273 -8.70 -7.19 6.43
C MET A 273 -9.93 -8.04 6.09
N MET A 274 -9.73 -9.14 5.36
CA MET A 274 -10.81 -10.05 4.98
C MET A 274 -11.50 -10.69 6.20
N GLN A 275 -10.71 -11.06 7.22
CA GLN A 275 -11.24 -11.58 8.47
C GLN A 275 -12.13 -10.55 9.18
N ARG A 276 -11.65 -9.31 9.33
CA ARG A 276 -12.43 -8.24 9.97
C ARG A 276 -13.70 -7.87 9.19
N ILE A 277 -13.68 -8.01 7.86
CA ILE A 277 -14.89 -7.86 7.03
C ILE A 277 -15.87 -9.01 7.31
N ALA A 278 -15.39 -10.25 7.41
CA ALA A 278 -16.21 -11.42 7.72
C ALA A 278 -16.85 -11.31 9.13
N ASP A 279 -16.10 -10.77 10.08
CA ASP A 279 -16.53 -10.51 11.47
C ASP A 279 -17.46 -9.28 11.60
N LYS A 280 -17.75 -8.59 10.48
CA LYS A 280 -18.59 -7.38 10.40
C LYS A 280 -18.04 -6.17 11.17
N GLU A 281 -16.74 -6.15 11.47
CA GLU A 281 -16.08 -4.96 12.01
C GLU A 281 -15.99 -3.86 10.94
N TYR A 282 -15.70 -4.28 9.70
CA TYR A 282 -15.65 -3.42 8.53
C TYR A 282 -16.59 -3.91 7.44
N SER A 283 -17.08 -3.01 6.59
CA SER A 283 -17.86 -3.36 5.40
C SER A 283 -17.26 -2.74 4.15
N LEU A 284 -17.26 -3.46 3.02
CA LEU A 284 -16.86 -2.84 1.76
C LEU A 284 -17.91 -1.84 1.30
N ILE A 285 -17.46 -0.72 0.76
CA ILE A 285 -18.32 0.30 0.15
C ILE A 285 -17.82 0.64 -1.26
N THR A 286 -18.73 0.91 -2.18
CA THR A 286 -18.38 1.38 -3.52
C THR A 286 -19.42 2.35 -4.05
N TYR A 287 -18.97 3.28 -4.89
CA TYR A 287 -19.85 4.15 -5.68
C TYR A 287 -20.14 3.60 -7.07
N TYR A 288 -19.31 2.65 -7.53
CA TYR A 288 -19.38 2.12 -8.88
C TYR A 288 -19.28 0.58 -8.85
N PRO A 289 -20.42 -0.15 -8.92
CA PRO A 289 -20.41 -1.60 -8.92
C PRO A 289 -19.85 -2.21 -10.21
N GLY A 290 -19.84 -1.44 -11.31
CA GLY A 290 -19.22 -1.84 -12.58
C GLY A 290 -17.70 -1.71 -12.61
N HIS A 291 -17.06 -1.42 -11.47
CA HIS A 291 -15.62 -1.35 -11.35
C HIS A 291 -15.00 -2.74 -11.55
N TRP A 292 -13.85 -2.81 -12.23
CA TRP A 292 -13.20 -4.09 -12.55
C TRP A 292 -12.95 -4.95 -11.30
N TYR A 293 -12.65 -4.32 -10.16
CA TYR A 293 -12.44 -5.02 -8.90
C TYR A 293 -13.65 -5.85 -8.48
N PHE A 294 -14.86 -5.29 -8.58
CA PHE A 294 -16.10 -6.00 -8.22
C PHE A 294 -16.48 -7.04 -9.27
N GLN A 295 -16.13 -6.83 -10.54
CA GLN A 295 -16.28 -7.84 -11.58
C GLN A 295 -15.37 -9.04 -11.31
N GLU A 296 -14.08 -8.81 -11.09
CA GLU A 296 -13.09 -9.85 -10.77
C GLU A 296 -13.41 -10.54 -9.45
N LEU A 297 -13.92 -9.81 -8.46
CA LEU A 297 -14.41 -10.40 -7.23
C LEU A 297 -15.48 -11.47 -7.50
N GLN A 298 -16.36 -11.28 -8.48
CA GLN A 298 -17.40 -12.26 -8.80
C GLN A 298 -16.86 -13.43 -9.63
N THR A 299 -15.99 -13.17 -10.59
CA THR A 299 -15.60 -14.13 -11.65
C THR A 299 -14.26 -14.83 -11.41
N SER A 300 -13.31 -14.15 -10.78
CA SER A 300 -11.92 -14.61 -10.67
C SER A 300 -11.81 -15.86 -9.79
N LYS A 301 -10.85 -16.72 -10.14
CA LYS A 301 -10.47 -17.91 -9.34
C LYS A 301 -9.28 -17.65 -8.43
N GLY A 302 -8.74 -16.44 -8.41
CA GLY A 302 -7.62 -16.07 -7.53
C GLY A 302 -7.97 -16.28 -6.06
N GLU A 303 -7.02 -16.81 -5.28
CA GLU A 303 -7.23 -17.18 -3.87
C GLU A 303 -7.80 -16.01 -3.05
N HIS A 304 -7.24 -14.81 -3.22
CA HIS A 304 -7.69 -13.59 -2.54
C HIS A 304 -9.15 -13.22 -2.87
N PHE A 305 -9.57 -13.24 -4.15
CA PHE A 305 -10.96 -12.99 -4.54
C PHE A 305 -11.91 -14.09 -4.05
N VAL A 306 -11.45 -15.35 -3.97
CA VAL A 306 -12.23 -16.44 -3.37
C VAL A 306 -12.46 -16.19 -1.88
N LYS A 307 -11.41 -15.86 -1.12
CA LYS A 307 -11.50 -15.53 0.31
C LYS A 307 -12.39 -14.30 0.55
N MET A 308 -12.19 -13.24 -0.24
CA MET A 308 -13.00 -12.02 -0.15
C MET A 308 -14.48 -12.29 -0.44
N ARG A 309 -14.80 -13.12 -1.45
CA ARG A 309 -16.20 -13.55 -1.69
C ARG A 309 -16.81 -14.26 -0.50
N VAL A 310 -16.04 -15.13 0.16
CA VAL A 310 -16.53 -15.84 1.36
C VAL A 310 -16.82 -14.85 2.49
N ALA A 311 -15.94 -13.88 2.72
CA ALA A 311 -16.16 -12.81 3.70
C ALA A 311 -17.42 -11.99 3.39
N LEU A 312 -17.64 -11.65 2.12
CA LEU A 312 -18.76 -10.82 1.67
C LEU A 312 -20.11 -11.55 1.61
N ARG A 313 -20.14 -12.90 1.69
CA ARG A 313 -21.42 -13.65 1.77
C ARG A 313 -22.23 -13.27 3.00
N ASN A 314 -21.55 -13.04 4.13
CA ASN A 314 -22.18 -12.69 5.39
C ASN A 314 -22.25 -11.17 5.64
N ASN A 315 -21.50 -10.39 4.84
CA ASN A 315 -21.39 -8.96 4.95
C ASN A 315 -21.27 -8.31 3.54
N PRO A 316 -22.38 -8.14 2.81
CA PRO A 316 -22.34 -7.69 1.43
C PRO A 316 -21.82 -6.25 1.30
N ALA A 317 -21.18 -5.93 0.17
CA ALA A 317 -20.70 -4.59 -0.11
C ALA A 317 -21.87 -3.59 -0.24
N VAL A 318 -21.71 -2.42 0.36
CA VAL A 318 -22.68 -1.32 0.32
C VAL A 318 -22.43 -0.48 -0.95
N ILE A 319 -23.48 -0.24 -1.72
CA ILE A 319 -23.39 0.50 -2.99
C ILE A 319 -24.08 1.86 -2.81
N ILE A 320 -23.35 2.95 -3.04
CA ILE A 320 -23.87 4.32 -2.89
C ILE A 320 -23.42 5.17 -4.07
N ALA A 321 -24.35 5.63 -4.90
CA ALA A 321 -24.04 6.36 -6.13
C ALA A 321 -23.24 7.67 -5.93
N ASN A 322 -23.35 8.31 -4.76
CA ASN A 322 -22.67 9.57 -4.48
C ASN A 322 -21.26 9.34 -3.90
N GLN A 323 -20.25 9.74 -4.67
CA GLN A 323 -18.84 9.64 -4.30
C GLN A 323 -18.47 10.36 -3.00
N SER A 324 -18.97 11.59 -2.79
CA SER A 324 -18.61 12.36 -1.58
C SER A 324 -19.16 11.68 -0.32
N LEU A 325 -20.39 11.18 -0.40
CA LEU A 325 -21.01 10.43 0.69
C LEU A 325 -20.26 9.12 0.99
N VAL A 326 -19.75 8.44 -0.04
CA VAL A 326 -18.89 7.25 0.17
C VAL A 326 -17.64 7.62 0.96
N LEU A 327 -16.95 8.71 0.60
CA LEU A 327 -15.75 9.15 1.32
C LEU A 327 -16.09 9.58 2.76
N ASP A 328 -17.20 10.26 2.99
CA ASP A 328 -17.68 10.61 4.34
C ASP A 328 -17.95 9.37 5.19
N MET A 329 -18.51 8.32 4.60
CA MET A 329 -18.76 7.06 5.31
C MET A 329 -17.46 6.29 5.60
N VAL A 330 -16.48 6.32 4.69
CA VAL A 330 -15.14 5.78 4.96
C VAL A 330 -14.47 6.55 6.09
N ALA A 331 -14.54 7.89 6.07
CA ALA A 331 -14.03 8.76 7.13
C ALA A 331 -14.77 8.57 8.47
N ALA A 332 -16.01 8.06 8.48
CA ALA A 332 -16.68 7.64 9.71
C ALA A 332 -16.00 6.41 10.36
N GLY A 333 -15.32 5.57 9.58
CA GLY A 333 -14.39 4.54 10.06
C GLY A 333 -14.89 3.09 10.06
N LYS A 334 -16.08 2.81 9.55
CA LYS A 334 -16.63 1.44 9.45
C LYS A 334 -16.54 0.83 8.05
N TYR A 335 -16.09 1.60 7.08
CA TYR A 335 -16.12 1.20 5.68
C TYR A 335 -14.72 1.19 5.07
N ILE A 336 -14.54 0.28 4.12
CA ILE A 336 -13.33 0.13 3.33
C ILE A 336 -13.73 0.33 1.87
N LEU A 337 -13.06 1.25 1.20
CA LEU A 337 -13.32 1.58 -0.20
C LEU A 337 -12.16 1.05 -1.07
N PRO A 338 -12.37 -0.01 -1.87
CA PRO A 338 -11.42 -0.43 -2.89
C PRO A 338 -11.52 0.49 -4.12
N ILE A 339 -10.41 1.15 -4.48
CA ILE A 339 -10.29 2.01 -5.67
C ILE A 339 -8.93 1.81 -6.33
N ASP A 340 -8.79 2.34 -7.55
CA ASP A 340 -7.53 2.28 -8.28
C ASP A 340 -6.58 3.42 -7.90
N THR A 341 -5.27 3.19 -8.04
CA THR A 341 -4.21 4.20 -7.83
C THR A 341 -4.36 5.45 -8.70
N ASP A 342 -5.06 5.35 -9.84
CA ASP A 342 -5.32 6.44 -10.80
C ASP A 342 -6.76 6.95 -10.73
N GLY A 343 -7.58 6.44 -9.81
CA GLY A 343 -8.97 6.84 -9.67
C GLY A 343 -9.11 8.29 -9.24
N GLU A 344 -10.02 9.03 -9.88
CA GLU A 344 -10.41 10.40 -9.48
C GLU A 344 -10.79 10.46 -7.99
N VAL A 345 -11.46 9.42 -7.48
CA VAL A 345 -11.84 9.30 -6.06
C VAL A 345 -10.63 9.27 -5.13
N LEU A 346 -9.52 8.66 -5.55
CA LEU A 346 -8.29 8.64 -4.77
C LEU A 346 -7.69 10.05 -4.68
N TYR A 347 -7.75 10.81 -5.78
CA TYR A 347 -7.30 12.20 -5.79
C TYR A 347 -8.12 13.03 -4.80
N TYR A 348 -9.46 12.93 -4.82
CA TYR A 348 -10.31 13.62 -3.86
C TYR A 348 -10.06 13.18 -2.42
N ALA A 349 -9.94 11.87 -2.17
CA ALA A 349 -9.64 11.32 -0.86
C ALA A 349 -8.33 11.89 -0.28
N LYS A 350 -7.26 11.97 -1.10
CA LYS A 350 -5.95 12.50 -0.68
C LYS A 350 -5.96 14.01 -0.39
N HIS A 351 -6.76 14.79 -1.12
CA HIS A 351 -6.74 16.26 -1.00
C HIS A 351 -7.77 16.81 0.00
N GLN A 352 -8.90 16.12 0.18
CA GLN A 352 -9.98 16.60 1.05
C GLN A 352 -9.94 15.98 2.45
N TYR A 353 -9.37 14.79 2.62
CA TYR A 353 -9.38 14.07 3.88
C TYR A 353 -7.95 13.79 4.38
N CYS A 354 -7.63 14.30 5.57
CA CYS A 354 -6.34 14.06 6.22
C CYS A 354 -6.36 12.84 7.17
N ASP A 355 -7.54 12.29 7.45
CA ASP A 355 -7.77 11.19 8.38
C ASP A 355 -7.95 9.83 7.68
N LEU A 356 -7.74 9.78 6.37
CA LEU A 356 -7.74 8.54 5.59
C LEU A 356 -6.31 8.02 5.40
N THR A 357 -6.18 6.69 5.40
CA THR A 357 -4.96 5.99 5.04
C THR A 357 -5.23 5.10 3.83
N PHE A 358 -4.18 4.91 3.03
CA PHE A 358 -4.23 4.27 1.72
C PHE A 358 -3.38 3.01 1.79
N ILE A 359 -4.03 1.86 1.69
CA ILE A 359 -3.36 0.57 1.81
C ILE A 359 -3.29 -0.04 0.42
N GLU A 360 -2.13 0.08 -0.19
CA GLU A 360 -1.78 -0.61 -1.44
C GLU A 360 -1.26 -2.00 -1.04
N ASP A 361 -1.86 -3.08 -1.55
CA ASP A 361 -1.57 -4.44 -1.08
C ASP A 361 -0.08 -4.79 -1.03
N GLY A 362 0.33 -5.41 0.09
CA GLY A 362 1.27 -6.54 0.07
C GLY A 362 2.66 -6.40 0.70
N ASN A 363 2.86 -5.61 1.77
CA ASN A 363 4.02 -5.76 2.67
C ASN A 363 3.68 -5.51 4.14
#